data_AF-A0A9D9TEL3-F1
#
_entry.id   AF-A0A9D9TEL3-F1
#
_cell.length_a   1.000
_cell.length_b   1.000
_cell.length_c   1.000
_cell.angle_alpha   90.00
_cell.angle_beta   90.00
_cell.angle_gamma   90.00
#
_symmetry.space_group_name_H-M   'P 1'
#
loop_
_entity.id
_entity.type
_entity.pdbx_description
1 polymer ?
#
loop_
_entity_poly.entity_id
_entity_poly.type
_entity_poly.pdbx_seq_one_letter_code
_entity_poly.pdbx_strand_id
1 'polypeptide(L)'
;MEKENTLLNEVGNENPFTVPENYFETFSQKMEQLVDEQEQKITVLHLTMWHRVQPYIYLAAMFIGLYVSFNLFLKPSYEANKQEELQLVELAIEQDYILDEIDEYTLYELVSYNN
;
A
#
# COMPACT_ATOMS: atom_id res chain seq x y z
N MET A 1 7.21 -78.68 -21.06
CA MET A 1 7.96 -79.18 -19.89
C MET A 1 9.47 -78.95 -20.05
N GLU A 2 10.14 -79.44 -21.11
CA GLU A 2 11.60 -79.27 -21.23
C GLU A 2 12.05 -77.82 -21.54
N LYS A 3 11.28 -77.07 -22.34
CA LYS A 3 11.61 -75.68 -22.70
C LYS A 3 11.60 -74.68 -21.54
N GLU A 4 10.92 -74.99 -20.44
CA GLU A 4 10.84 -74.11 -19.27
C GLU A 4 12.12 -74.20 -18.43
N ASN A 5 12.68 -75.40 -18.31
CA ASN A 5 13.93 -75.66 -17.58
C ASN A 5 15.15 -75.05 -18.29
N THR A 6 15.13 -74.95 -19.61
CA THR A 6 16.20 -74.29 -20.37
C THR A 6 16.21 -72.77 -20.14
N LEU A 7 15.04 -72.15 -20.01
CA LEU A 7 14.90 -70.70 -19.77
C LEU A 7 15.38 -70.31 -18.37
N LEU A 8 15.05 -71.10 -17.35
CA LEU A 8 15.48 -70.85 -15.96
C LEU A 8 17.00 -70.98 -15.79
N ASN A 9 17.64 -71.87 -16.55
CA ASN A 9 19.10 -72.04 -16.55
C ASN A 9 19.82 -70.91 -17.30
N GLU A 10 19.19 -70.34 -18.34
CA GLU A 10 19.74 -69.23 -19.13
C GLU A 10 19.59 -67.87 -18.43
N VAL A 11 18.49 -67.67 -17.69
CA VAL A 11 18.16 -66.42 -17.00
C VAL A 11 18.83 -66.28 -15.63
N GLY A 12 19.45 -67.35 -15.12
CA GLY A 12 20.13 -67.35 -13.83
C GLY A 12 19.14 -67.35 -12.67
N ASN A 13 19.38 -68.20 -11.67
CA ASN A 13 18.63 -68.20 -10.40
C ASN A 13 19.15 -67.12 -9.45
N GLU A 14 19.51 -65.95 -9.99
CA GLU A 14 19.93 -64.81 -9.20
C GLU A 14 18.70 -64.07 -8.68
N ASN A 15 18.66 -63.83 -7.37
CA ASN A 15 17.53 -63.16 -6.76
C ASN A 15 17.47 -61.69 -7.25
N PRO A 16 16.43 -61.29 -8.01
CA PRO A 16 16.32 -59.93 -8.53
C PRO A 16 16.02 -58.89 -7.44
N PHE A 17 15.76 -59.33 -6.20
CA PHE A 17 15.57 -58.46 -5.03
C PHE A 17 16.85 -58.23 -4.23
N THR A 18 18.01 -58.65 -4.74
CA THR A 18 19.30 -58.38 -4.08
C THR A 18 19.68 -56.92 -4.28
N VAL A 19 19.93 -56.21 -3.17
CA VAL A 19 20.43 -54.84 -3.23
C VAL A 19 21.86 -54.82 -3.77
N PRO A 20 22.25 -53.78 -4.53
CA PRO A 20 23.64 -53.63 -4.95
C PRO A 20 24.58 -53.54 -3.74
N GLU A 21 25.81 -54.02 -3.92
CA GLU A 21 26.89 -53.83 -2.95
C GLU A 21 27.04 -52.34 -2.59
N ASN A 22 27.18 -52.04 -1.30
CA ASN A 22 27.33 -50.68 -0.76
C ASN A 22 26.12 -49.73 -0.97
N TYR A 23 24.93 -50.24 -1.32
CA TYR A 23 23.71 -49.41 -1.45
C TYR A 23 23.40 -48.63 -0.16
N PHE A 24 23.42 -49.31 0.99
CA PHE A 24 23.10 -48.69 2.28
C PHE A 24 24.24 -47.81 2.80
N GLU A 25 25.50 -48.11 2.46
CA GLU A 25 26.66 -47.31 2.86
C GLU A 25 26.63 -45.91 2.20
N THR A 26 26.25 -45.85 0.93
CA THR A 26 26.15 -44.60 0.17
C THR A 26 24.80 -43.88 0.33
N PHE A 27 23.79 -44.55 0.89
CA PHE A 27 22.46 -43.99 1.10
C PHE A 27 22.46 -42.80 2.05
N SER A 28 23.17 -42.90 3.19
CA SER A 28 23.26 -41.79 4.15
C SER A 28 23.90 -40.54 3.54
N GLN A 29 24.96 -40.71 2.75
CA GLN A 29 25.63 -39.61 2.04
C GLN A 29 24.70 -38.96 1.01
N LYS A 30 23.95 -39.76 0.25
CA LYS A 30 22.94 -39.25 -0.67
C LYS A 30 21.81 -38.51 0.05
N MET A 31 21.36 -39.01 1.20
CA MET A 31 20.33 -38.35 1.99
C MET A 31 20.80 -36.98 2.47
N GLU A 32 22.03 -36.89 3.02
CA GLU A 32 22.63 -35.64 3.46
C GLU A 32 22.76 -34.63 2.32
N GLN A 33 23.28 -35.07 1.16
CA GLN A 33 23.37 -34.23 -0.05
C GLN A 33 22.00 -33.71 -0.50
N LEU A 34 20.97 -34.56 -0.49
CA LEU A 34 19.61 -34.15 -0.88
C LEU A 34 19.03 -33.13 0.11
N VAL A 35 19.32 -33.27 1.41
CA VAL A 35 18.89 -32.30 2.44
C VAL A 35 19.60 -30.97 2.23
N ASP A 36 20.91 -30.97 2.04
CA ASP A 36 21.69 -29.74 1.76
C ASP A 36 21.23 -29.04 0.47
N GLU A 37 20.93 -29.80 -0.59
CA GLU A 37 20.35 -29.26 -1.83
C GLU A 37 18.94 -28.69 -1.64
N GLN A 38 18.13 -29.27 -0.74
CA GLN A 38 16.80 -28.73 -0.39
C GLN A 38 16.94 -27.44 0.42
N GLU A 39 17.85 -27.37 1.39
CA GLU A 39 18.14 -26.14 2.12
C GLU A 39 18.69 -25.05 1.20
N GLN A 40 19.50 -25.41 0.20
CA GLN A 40 19.92 -24.48 -0.85
C GLN A 40 18.76 -23.97 -1.73
N LYS A 41 17.69 -24.75 -1.93
CA LYS A 41 16.48 -24.25 -2.61
C LYS A 41 15.59 -23.42 -1.69
N ILE A 42 15.73 -23.61 -0.38
CA ILE A 42 15.17 -22.76 0.68
C ILE A 42 16.20 -21.68 1.07
N THR A 43 17.12 -21.30 0.18
CA THR A 43 17.83 -20.03 0.33
C THR A 43 16.83 -18.91 0.12
N VAL A 44 16.27 -18.46 1.25
CA VAL A 44 15.87 -17.09 1.52
C VAL A 44 15.23 -16.41 0.31
N LEU A 45 13.89 -16.45 0.24
CA LEU A 45 13.18 -15.35 -0.41
C LEU A 45 13.68 -14.08 0.28
N HIS A 46 14.67 -13.40 -0.31
CA HIS A 46 15.07 -12.10 0.18
C HIS A 46 13.77 -11.31 0.12
N LEU A 47 13.24 -10.94 1.29
CA LEU A 47 12.10 -10.05 1.37
C LEU A 47 12.59 -8.77 0.70
N THR A 48 12.30 -8.68 -0.59
CA THR A 48 12.77 -7.57 -1.40
C THR A 48 12.19 -6.32 -0.76
N MET A 49 13.01 -5.28 -0.64
CA MET A 49 12.70 -4.05 0.10
C MET A 49 11.34 -3.43 -0.29
N TRP A 50 10.78 -3.86 -1.43
CA TRP A 50 9.39 -3.72 -1.86
C TRP A 50 8.32 -3.95 -0.78
N HIS A 51 8.43 -4.98 0.06
CA HIS A 51 7.44 -5.22 1.11
C HIS A 51 7.40 -4.09 2.15
N ARG A 52 8.53 -3.41 2.35
CA ARG A 52 8.61 -2.27 3.28
C ARG A 52 8.03 -1.00 2.67
N VAL A 53 8.12 -0.80 1.35
CA VAL A 53 7.58 0.39 0.66
C VAL A 53 6.10 0.27 0.32
N GLN A 54 5.58 -0.95 0.17
CA GLN A 54 4.17 -1.23 -0.11
C GLN A 54 3.17 -0.48 0.80
N PRO A 55 3.32 -0.48 2.16
CA PRO A 55 2.39 0.28 3.01
C PRO A 55 2.50 1.80 2.82
N TYR A 56 3.70 2.33 2.54
CA TYR A 56 3.88 3.77 2.35
C TYR A 56 3.25 4.26 1.04
N ILE A 57 3.24 3.42 -0.02
CA ILE A 57 2.58 3.76 -1.28
C ILE A 57 1.06 3.90 -1.07
N TYR A 58 0.45 2.99 -0.30
CA TYR A 58 -0.97 3.10 0.04
C TYR A 58 -1.28 4.35 0.85
N LEU A 59 -0.46 4.63 1.87
CA LEU A 59 -0.56 5.84 2.68
C LEU A 59 -0.46 7.11 1.82
N ALA A 60 0.54 7.17 0.93
CA ALA A 60 0.75 8.28 0.02
C ALA A 60 -0.46 8.48 -0.90
N ALA A 61 -1.03 7.40 -1.46
CA ALA A 61 -2.22 7.47 -2.29
C ALA A 61 -3.43 8.03 -1.54
N MET A 62 -3.64 7.63 -0.28
CA MET A 62 -4.70 8.21 0.56
C MET A 62 -4.51 9.70 0.80
N PHE A 63 -3.30 10.12 1.16
CA PHE A 63 -2.99 11.54 1.37
C PHE A 63 -3.17 12.36 0.10
N ILE A 64 -2.73 11.86 -1.05
CA ILE A 64 -2.92 12.53 -2.34
C ILE A 64 -4.41 12.63 -2.67
N GLY A 65 -5.19 11.57 -2.49
CA GLY A 65 -6.63 11.58 -2.73
C GLY A 65 -7.38 12.60 -1.87
N LEU A 66 -7.08 12.66 -0.57
CA LEU A 66 -7.64 13.66 0.33
C LEU A 66 -7.17 15.07 -0.02
N TYR A 67 -5.90 15.26 -0.32
CA TYR A 67 -5.34 16.55 -0.70
C TYR A 67 -6.00 17.10 -1.96
N VAL A 68 -6.15 16.28 -3.00
CA VAL A 68 -6.82 16.67 -4.24
C VAL A 68 -8.29 17.00 -3.98
N SER A 69 -8.99 16.16 -3.22
CA SER A 69 -10.41 16.38 -2.88
C SER A 69 -10.60 17.68 -2.10
N PHE A 70 -9.75 17.96 -1.11
CA PHE A 70 -9.77 19.21 -0.35
C PHE A 70 -9.49 20.42 -1.24
N ASN A 71 -8.46 20.35 -2.09
CA ASN A 71 -8.08 21.48 -2.95
C ASN A 71 -9.10 21.77 -4.05
N LEU A 72 -9.75 20.75 -4.60
CA LEU A 72 -10.72 20.93 -5.68
C LEU A 72 -12.08 21.41 -5.17
N PHE A 73 -12.56 20.85 -4.05
CA PHE A 73 -13.93 21.10 -3.59
C PHE A 73 -14.02 22.03 -2.38
N LEU A 74 -13.13 21.90 -1.39
CA LEU A 74 -13.28 22.62 -0.12
C LEU A 74 -12.52 23.94 -0.10
N LYS A 75 -11.35 24.00 -0.72
CA LYS A 75 -10.51 25.21 -0.78
C LYS A 75 -11.22 26.43 -1.39
N PRO A 76 -11.89 26.36 -2.56
CA PRO A 76 -12.54 27.56 -3.12
C PRO A 76 -13.64 28.09 -2.21
N SER A 77 -14.41 27.20 -1.56
CA SER A 77 -15.43 27.60 -0.59
C SER A 77 -14.80 28.22 0.66
N TYR A 78 -13.73 27.62 1.20
CA TYR A 78 -13.04 28.14 2.38
C TYR A 78 -12.45 29.53 2.14
N GLU A 79 -11.78 29.73 0.99
CA GLU A 79 -11.19 31.03 0.64
C GLU A 79 -12.26 32.10 0.40
N ALA A 80 -13.37 31.75 -0.27
CA ALA A 80 -14.48 32.68 -0.48
C ALA A 80 -15.11 33.14 0.84
N ASN A 81 -15.43 32.20 1.75
CA ASN A 81 -16.01 32.54 3.07
C ASN A 81 -15.05 33.41 3.90
N LYS A 82 -13.75 33.10 3.86
CA LYS A 82 -12.74 33.89 4.58
C LYS A 82 -12.61 35.31 4.03
N GLN A 83 -12.68 35.47 2.71
CA GLN A 83 -12.63 36.80 2.08
C GLN A 83 -13.88 37.61 2.40
N GLU A 84 -15.06 36.98 2.40
CA GLU A 84 -16.32 37.62 2.78
C GLU A 84 -16.30 38.09 4.24
N GLU A 85 -15.82 37.26 5.17
CA GLU A 85 -15.67 37.64 6.58
C GLU A 85 -14.74 38.86 6.75
N LEU A 86 -13.61 38.89 6.05
CA LEU A 86 -12.68 40.02 6.11
C LEU A 86 -13.28 41.30 5.53
N GLN A 87 -14.02 41.20 4.42
CA GLN A 87 -14.71 42.35 3.81
C GLN A 87 -15.80 42.89 4.73
N LEU A 88 -16.57 42.02 5.39
CA LEU A 88 -17.60 42.44 6.34
C LEU A 88 -17.00 43.17 7.55
N VAL A 89 -15.85 42.71 8.05
CA VAL A 89 -15.14 43.38 9.14
C VAL A 89 -14.63 44.75 8.70
N GLU A 90 -14.05 44.86 7.51
CA GLU A 90 -13.57 46.15 6.95
C GLU A 90 -14.72 47.14 6.74
N LEU A 91 -15.83 46.70 6.14
CA LEU A 91 -17.04 47.51 5.95
C LEU A 91 -17.69 47.93 7.26
N ALA A 92 -17.65 47.09 8.30
CA ALA A 92 -18.16 47.46 9.61
C ALA A 92 -17.32 48.58 10.25
N ILE A 93 -15.99 48.52 10.12
CA ILE A 93 -15.07 49.56 10.61
C ILE A 93 -15.27 50.86 9.83
N GLU A 94 -15.39 50.79 8.50
CA GLU A 94 -15.58 51.97 7.66
C GLU A 94 -16.92 52.67 7.96
N GLN A 95 -18.01 51.90 8.15
CA GLN A 95 -19.30 52.47 8.52
C GLN A 95 -19.28 53.14 9.90
N ASP A 96 -18.61 52.54 10.88
CA ASP A 96 -18.47 53.13 12.22
C ASP A 96 -17.75 54.49 12.15
N TYR A 97 -16.65 54.56 11.39
CA TYR A 97 -15.91 55.80 11.17
C TYR A 97 -16.75 56.88 10.47
N ILE A 98 -17.52 56.50 9.43
CA ILE A 98 -18.40 57.42 8.72
C ILE A 98 -19.49 57.98 9.64
N LEU A 99 -20.10 57.15 10.50
CA LEU A 99 -21.14 57.59 11.43
C LEU A 99 -20.61 58.58 12.47
N ASP A 100 -19.37 58.41 12.92
CA ASP A 100 -18.73 59.35 13.84
C ASP A 100 -18.40 60.72 13.19
N GLU A 101 -18.21 60.76 11.87
CA GLU A 101 -17.87 62.00 11.13
C GLU A 101 -19.10 62.79 10.63
N ILE A 102 -20.26 62.13 10.47
CA ILE A 102 -21.50 62.74 9.96
C ILE A 102 -22.13 63.70 10.99
N ASP A 103 -22.61 64.86 10.53
CA ASP A 103 -23.27 65.82 11.40
C ASP A 103 -24.73 65.44 11.72
N GLU A 104 -25.26 65.93 12.84
CA GLU A 104 -26.61 65.54 13.32
C GLU A 104 -27.71 65.96 12.33
N TYR A 105 -27.51 67.04 11.57
CA TYR A 105 -28.49 67.53 10.59
C TYR A 105 -28.61 66.59 9.38
N THR A 106 -27.49 66.16 8.81
CA THR A 106 -27.46 65.18 7.71
C THR A 106 -27.96 63.81 8.18
N LEU A 107 -27.72 63.44 9.44
CA LEU A 107 -28.29 62.23 10.03
C LEU A 107 -29.82 62.28 10.08
N TYR A 108 -30.42 63.41 10.47
CA TYR A 108 -31.88 63.59 10.45
C TYR A 108 -32.45 63.50 9.03
N GLU A 109 -31.77 64.08 8.03
CA GLU A 109 -32.20 64.00 6.63
C GLU A 109 -32.23 62.54 6.15
N LEU A 110 -31.16 61.78 6.39
CA LEU A 110 -31.05 60.36 6.00
C LEU A 110 -32.15 59.49 6.64
N VAL A 111 -32.43 59.66 7.93
CA VAL A 111 -33.47 58.87 8.62
C VAL A 111 -34.86 59.26 8.12
N SER A 112 -35.11 60.55 7.86
CA SER A 112 -36.40 61.02 7.37
C SER A 112 -36.70 60.60 5.93
N TYR A 113 -35.67 60.38 5.11
CA TYR A 113 -35.82 59.94 3.73
C TYR A 113 -36.17 58.45 3.62
N ASN A 114 -35.76 57.62 4.59
CA ASN A 114 -35.96 56.17 4.57
C ASN A 114 -37.30 55.72 5.21
N ASN A 115 -38.19 56.66 5.56
CA ASN A 115 -39.50 56.41 6.16
C ASN A 115 -40.61 57.09 5.36
#